data_AF-A0A1J4J727-F1
#
_entry.id   AF-A0A1J4J727-F1
#
_cell.length_a   1.000
_cell.length_b   1.000
_cell.length_c   1.000
_cell.angle_alpha   90.00
_cell.angle_beta   90.00
_cell.angle_gamma   90.00
#
_symmetry.space_group_name_H-M   'P 1'
#
loop_
_entity.id
_entity.type
_entity.pdbx_description
1 polymer ?
#
loop_
_entity_poly.entity_id
_entity_poly.type
_entity_poly.pdbx_seq_one_letter_code
_entity_poly.pdbx_strand_id
1 'polypeptide(L)'
;MDIEHSLVPKGISHGYDFQQDKNIITIVESIPPDTPQSNVQVNYNVIENSIYIGVKGENPIVCGILYEKIQDIHSCEIIAPIIKIKLIKKNNNLWPLLIREKSSKGIDSKSQFLLGCAAESQGYFNEAFKFYTQSAQKNYLPAMRYLAYIYASEQNPYHIRTNIKESINIYQNMFKISQDKEIGLILAKSLRKERRIDEAKNVLEICAQSSNDAKYMLACMYSPLLGGELNDPKRAVKLFKELSNASMVDATKKLIQHYEQGVGTPVNLEEAERLRKEIAKVKQVEQPSNFKYWIAFGAGVALAAGSFYLGVKRRHGS
;
A
#
# COMPACT_ATOMS: atom_id res chain seq x y z
N MET A 1 3.60 4.18 -23.44
CA MET A 1 3.71 3.98 -21.99
C MET A 1 2.42 3.32 -21.56
N ASP A 2 2.49 2.19 -20.86
CA ASP A 2 1.30 1.47 -20.39
C ASP A 2 0.66 2.15 -19.18
N ILE A 3 -0.55 1.72 -18.82
CA ILE A 3 -1.34 2.34 -17.75
C ILE A 3 -0.62 2.26 -16.41
N GLU A 4 0.00 1.12 -16.10
CA GLU A 4 0.71 0.92 -14.84
C GLU A 4 1.85 1.93 -14.67
N HIS A 5 2.72 2.07 -15.67
CA HIS A 5 3.83 3.02 -15.62
C HIS A 5 3.39 4.49 -15.72
N SER A 6 2.17 4.76 -16.19
CA SER A 6 1.57 6.10 -16.15
C SER A 6 1.03 6.46 -14.76
N LEU A 7 0.62 5.47 -13.96
CA LEU A 7 0.14 5.66 -12.59
C LEU A 7 1.31 5.77 -11.60
N VAL A 8 2.29 4.89 -11.74
CA VAL A 8 3.49 4.84 -10.89
C VAL A 8 4.69 4.61 -11.81
N PRO A 9 5.64 5.56 -11.93
CA PRO A 9 6.77 5.42 -12.86
C PRO A 9 7.66 4.19 -12.62
N LYS A 10 7.62 3.62 -11.41
CA LYS A 10 8.34 2.38 -11.01
C LYS A 10 7.48 1.12 -11.08
N GLY A 11 6.23 1.20 -11.56
CA GLY A 11 5.26 0.12 -11.51
C GLY A 11 4.58 -0.06 -10.14
N ILE A 12 3.54 -0.88 -10.11
CA ILE A 12 2.84 -1.27 -8.88
C ILE A 12 3.57 -2.49 -8.30
N SER A 13 4.16 -2.32 -7.12
CA SER A 13 4.99 -3.33 -6.45
C SER A 13 4.27 -4.61 -6.02
N HIS A 14 2.94 -4.68 -6.18
CA HIS A 14 2.12 -5.82 -5.79
C HIS A 14 1.55 -6.49 -7.04
N GLY A 15 1.76 -7.80 -7.15
CA GLY A 15 1.43 -8.55 -8.36
C GLY A 15 2.55 -8.45 -9.41
N TYR A 16 2.31 -9.06 -10.57
CA TYR A 16 3.33 -9.28 -11.58
C TYR A 16 3.85 -7.96 -12.16
N ASP A 17 5.14 -7.85 -12.40
CA ASP A 17 5.71 -6.77 -13.22
C ASP A 17 5.43 -7.03 -14.70
N PHE A 18 5.03 -5.99 -15.43
CA PHE A 18 4.71 -6.03 -16.85
C PHE A 18 5.62 -5.08 -17.60
N GLN A 19 6.61 -5.65 -18.29
CA GLN A 19 7.54 -4.93 -19.14
C GLN A 19 7.32 -5.33 -20.59
N GLN A 20 7.57 -4.41 -21.51
CA GLN A 20 7.46 -4.70 -22.93
C GLN A 20 8.47 -3.92 -23.75
N ASP A 21 8.92 -4.55 -24.83
CA ASP A 21 9.54 -3.88 -25.95
C ASP A 21 8.61 -3.99 -27.18
N LYS A 22 9.15 -3.78 -28.38
CA LYS A 22 8.37 -3.80 -29.62
C LYS A 22 7.75 -5.19 -29.87
N ASN A 23 8.45 -6.29 -29.64
CA ASN A 23 8.01 -7.64 -30.03
C ASN A 23 7.89 -8.61 -28.85
N ILE A 24 8.43 -8.29 -27.68
CA ILE A 24 8.45 -9.14 -26.49
C ILE A 24 7.71 -8.45 -25.35
N ILE A 25 6.94 -9.24 -24.61
CA ILE A 25 6.42 -8.92 -23.29
C ILE A 25 7.18 -9.77 -22.28
N THR A 26 7.67 -9.16 -21.21
CA THR A 26 8.26 -9.86 -20.07
C THR A 26 7.35 -9.68 -18.86
N ILE A 27 6.93 -10.80 -18.27
CA ILE A 27 6.15 -10.86 -17.04
C ILE A 27 7.07 -11.43 -15.96
N VAL A 28 7.19 -10.75 -14.83
CA VAL A 28 7.99 -11.22 -13.69
C VAL A 28 7.15 -11.20 -12.43
N GLU A 29 7.14 -12.27 -11.65
CA GLU A 29 6.44 -12.31 -10.37
C GLU A 29 7.20 -13.18 -9.35
N SER A 30 6.98 -12.89 -8.07
CA SER A 30 7.39 -13.75 -6.96
C SER A 30 6.34 -14.85 -6.69
N ILE A 31 6.78 -16.10 -6.69
CA ILE A 31 6.05 -17.29 -6.26
C ILE A 31 6.59 -17.80 -4.92
N PRO A 32 5.85 -18.64 -4.17
CA PRO A 32 6.36 -19.22 -2.93
C PRO A 32 7.71 -19.92 -3.15
N PRO A 33 8.73 -19.72 -2.27
CA PRO A 33 10.08 -20.24 -2.47
C PRO A 33 10.16 -21.75 -2.73
N ASP A 34 9.28 -22.52 -2.08
CA ASP A 34 9.26 -23.99 -2.17
C ASP A 34 8.32 -24.52 -3.27
N THR A 35 7.90 -23.67 -4.22
CA THR A 35 6.97 -24.08 -5.28
C THR A 35 7.62 -25.07 -6.24
N PRO A 36 7.14 -26.33 -6.32
CA PRO A 36 7.62 -27.27 -7.32
C PRO A 36 7.26 -26.80 -8.72
N GLN A 37 8.16 -26.96 -9.69
CA GLN A 37 7.90 -26.58 -11.08
C GLN A 37 6.64 -27.26 -11.66
N SER A 38 6.33 -28.49 -11.24
CA SER A 38 5.13 -29.23 -11.64
C SER A 38 3.81 -28.59 -11.16
N ASN A 39 3.86 -27.71 -10.16
CA ASN A 39 2.68 -26.98 -9.68
C ASN A 39 2.44 -25.67 -10.44
N VAL A 40 3.41 -25.21 -11.25
CA VAL A 40 3.27 -24.00 -12.06
C VAL A 40 2.56 -24.34 -13.36
N GLN A 41 1.48 -23.61 -13.65
CA GLN A 41 0.71 -23.74 -14.88
C GLN A 41 0.89 -22.47 -15.71
N VAL A 42 1.30 -22.63 -16.97
CA VAL A 42 1.39 -21.55 -17.95
C VAL A 42 0.69 -22.02 -19.22
N ASN A 43 -0.49 -21.46 -19.49
CA ASN A 43 -1.32 -21.86 -20.62
C ASN A 43 -1.76 -20.63 -21.41
N TYR A 44 -1.67 -20.72 -22.74
CA TYR A 44 -2.27 -19.75 -23.65
C TYR A 44 -3.32 -20.45 -24.53
N ASN A 45 -4.55 -19.93 -24.50
CA ASN A 45 -5.64 -20.37 -25.35
C ASN A 45 -5.71 -19.46 -26.58
N VAL A 46 -5.33 -19.98 -27.74
CA VAL A 46 -5.28 -19.23 -29.01
C VAL A 46 -6.67 -18.82 -29.51
N ILE A 47 -7.70 -19.61 -29.21
CA ILE A 47 -9.08 -19.35 -29.66
C ILE A 47 -9.67 -18.18 -28.89
N GLU A 48 -9.58 -18.23 -27.56
CA GLU A 48 -10.08 -17.18 -26.66
C GLU A 48 -9.14 -15.97 -26.57
N ASN A 49 -7.89 -16.12 -27.01
CA ASN A 49 -6.80 -15.18 -26.75
C ASN A 49 -6.55 -14.93 -25.25
N SER A 50 -6.65 -15.98 -24.44
CA SER A 50 -6.51 -15.87 -22.98
C SER A 50 -5.26 -16.54 -22.45
N ILE A 51 -4.67 -15.96 -21.41
CA ILE A 51 -3.56 -16.54 -20.68
C ILE A 51 -4.00 -16.96 -19.27
N TYR A 52 -3.40 -18.03 -18.78
CA TYR A 52 -3.48 -18.45 -17.39
C TYR A 52 -2.08 -18.79 -16.90
N ILE A 53 -1.61 -18.05 -15.90
CA ILE A 53 -0.35 -18.26 -15.19
C ILE A 53 -0.70 -18.37 -13.71
N GLY A 54 -0.36 -19.48 -13.07
CA GLY A 54 -0.65 -19.65 -11.64
C GLY A 54 0.03 -20.86 -11.02
N VAL A 55 0.02 -20.89 -9.69
CA VAL A 55 0.45 -22.03 -8.88
C VAL A 55 -0.79 -22.80 -8.43
N LYS A 56 -0.74 -24.13 -8.53
CA LYS A 56 -1.86 -24.99 -8.10
C LYS A 56 -2.22 -24.73 -6.64
N GLY A 57 -3.49 -24.42 -6.38
CA GLY A 57 -4.02 -24.13 -5.04
C GLY A 57 -4.03 -22.65 -4.66
N GLU A 58 -3.39 -21.80 -5.46
CA GLU A 58 -3.32 -20.34 -5.24
C GLU A 58 -4.23 -19.58 -6.20
N ASN A 59 -4.47 -18.30 -5.89
CA ASN A 59 -5.04 -17.38 -6.86
C ASN A 59 -4.12 -17.26 -8.08
N PRO A 60 -4.67 -17.10 -9.30
CA PRO A 60 -3.83 -16.97 -10.50
C PRO A 60 -2.98 -15.70 -10.43
N ILE A 61 -1.73 -15.82 -10.87
CA ILE A 61 -0.78 -14.71 -10.99
C ILE A 61 -1.21 -13.79 -12.12
N VAL A 62 -1.41 -14.36 -13.31
CA VAL A 62 -1.98 -13.66 -14.48
C VAL A 62 -3.12 -14.50 -15.01
N CYS A 63 -4.28 -13.89 -15.21
CA CYS A 63 -5.40 -14.58 -15.82
C CYS A 63 -6.29 -13.58 -16.55
N GLY A 64 -6.72 -13.95 -17.75
CA GLY A 64 -7.69 -13.18 -18.53
C GLY A 64 -7.37 -13.18 -20.01
N ILE A 65 -8.14 -12.40 -20.77
CA ILE A 65 -7.93 -12.21 -22.21
C ILE A 65 -6.83 -11.18 -22.41
N LEU A 66 -5.79 -11.53 -23.17
CA LEU A 66 -4.68 -10.66 -23.49
C LEU A 66 -5.15 -9.47 -24.34
N TYR A 67 -4.43 -8.35 -24.25
CA TYR A 67 -4.80 -7.13 -24.98
C TYR A 67 -4.82 -7.32 -26.50
N GLU A 68 -3.80 -7.97 -27.06
CA GLU A 68 -3.80 -8.49 -28.44
C GLU A 68 -3.33 -9.95 -28.47
N LYS A 69 -3.26 -10.55 -29.66
CA LYS A 69 -2.75 -11.91 -29.84
C LYS A 69 -1.22 -11.96 -29.69
N ILE A 70 -0.74 -13.03 -29.07
CA ILE A 70 0.67 -13.42 -29.11
C ILE A 70 0.87 -14.47 -30.21
N GLN A 71 2.08 -14.50 -30.76
CA GLN A 71 2.54 -15.56 -31.64
C GLN A 71 2.82 -16.82 -30.82
N ASP A 72 3.58 -16.68 -29.72
CA ASP A 72 3.98 -17.80 -28.88
C ASP A 72 4.43 -17.35 -27.47
N ILE A 73 4.51 -18.30 -26.55
CA ILE A 73 5.21 -18.16 -25.26
C ILE A 73 6.68 -18.53 -25.49
N HIS A 74 7.57 -17.55 -25.52
CA HIS A 74 8.99 -17.74 -25.82
C HIS A 74 9.73 -18.56 -24.76
N SER A 75 9.55 -18.20 -23.49
CA SER A 75 10.16 -18.90 -22.38
C SER A 75 9.35 -18.75 -21.10
N CYS A 76 9.46 -19.76 -20.23
CA CYS A 76 9.04 -19.72 -18.84
C CYS A 76 10.20 -20.21 -17.99
N GLU A 77 10.89 -19.26 -17.36
CA GLU A 77 12.02 -19.49 -16.47
C GLU A 77 11.54 -19.42 -15.03
N ILE A 78 11.76 -20.49 -14.26
CA ILE A 78 11.43 -20.53 -12.84
C ILE A 78 12.74 -20.63 -12.08
N ILE A 79 13.13 -19.51 -11.47
CA ILE A 79 14.28 -19.42 -10.56
C ILE A 79 13.69 -19.03 -9.22
N ALA A 80 13.15 -20.01 -8.50
CA ALA A 80 12.40 -19.77 -7.27
C ALA A 80 13.18 -18.83 -6.32
N PRO A 81 12.51 -17.81 -5.74
CA PRO A 81 11.07 -17.56 -5.73
C PRO A 81 10.55 -16.77 -6.93
N ILE A 82 11.25 -16.69 -8.06
CA ILE A 82 10.85 -15.85 -9.21
C ILE A 82 10.36 -16.72 -10.37
N ILE A 83 9.23 -16.33 -10.96
CA ILE A 83 8.81 -16.78 -12.28
C ILE A 83 8.99 -15.64 -13.29
N LYS A 84 9.60 -15.95 -14.43
CA LYS A 84 9.78 -15.03 -15.54
C LYS A 84 9.25 -15.64 -16.82
N ILE A 85 8.31 -14.96 -17.45
CA ILE A 85 7.66 -15.41 -18.68
C ILE A 85 7.90 -14.38 -19.78
N LYS A 86 8.31 -14.85 -20.94
CA LYS A 86 8.45 -14.02 -22.14
C LYS A 86 7.41 -14.43 -23.18
N LEU A 87 6.64 -13.47 -23.67
CA LEU A 87 5.66 -13.67 -24.74
C LEU A 87 6.12 -12.94 -26.01
N ILE A 88 5.94 -13.56 -27.16
CA ILE A 88 6.21 -12.94 -28.47
C ILE A 88 4.89 -12.37 -28.99
N LYS A 89 4.82 -11.05 -29.15
CA LYS A 89 3.63 -10.39 -29.70
C LYS A 89 3.43 -10.78 -31.16
N LYS A 90 2.17 -10.93 -31.59
CA LYS A 90 1.85 -11.10 -33.02
C LYS A 90 2.06 -9.82 -33.82
N ASN A 91 1.82 -8.67 -33.18
CA ASN A 91 1.99 -7.33 -33.76
C ASN A 91 2.90 -6.49 -32.86
N ASN A 92 3.65 -5.55 -33.44
CA ASN A 92 4.63 -4.75 -32.69
C ASN A 92 4.03 -3.53 -31.94
N ASN A 93 2.72 -3.55 -31.68
CA ASN A 93 2.03 -2.48 -30.96
C ASN A 93 2.40 -2.50 -29.47
N LEU A 94 2.44 -1.31 -28.87
CA LEU A 94 2.54 -1.20 -27.41
C LEU A 94 1.18 -1.50 -26.78
N TRP A 95 1.17 -2.34 -25.77
CA TRP A 95 -0.04 -2.72 -25.06
C TRP A 95 -0.23 -1.80 -23.84
N PRO A 96 -1.38 -1.11 -23.71
CA PRO A 96 -1.65 -0.29 -22.54
C PRO A 96 -1.91 -1.13 -21.28
N LEU A 97 -2.34 -2.38 -21.46
CA LEU A 97 -2.62 -3.36 -20.42
C LEU A 97 -2.14 -4.74 -20.88
N LEU A 98 -1.78 -5.62 -19.96
CA LEU A 98 -1.52 -7.02 -20.31
C LEU A 98 -2.84 -7.76 -20.59
N ILE A 99 -3.81 -7.61 -19.68
CA ILE A 99 -5.13 -8.23 -19.72
C ILE A 99 -6.19 -7.16 -19.93
N ARG A 100 -7.04 -7.34 -20.95
CA ARG A 100 -8.07 -6.37 -21.32
C ARG A 100 -9.46 -6.71 -20.75
N GLU A 101 -9.72 -7.98 -20.45
CA GLU A 101 -11.02 -8.44 -19.95
C GLU A 101 -10.94 -9.84 -19.33
N LYS A 102 -12.05 -10.26 -18.73
CA LYS A 102 -12.21 -11.57 -18.10
C LYS A 102 -12.31 -12.70 -19.15
N SER A 103 -11.57 -13.78 -18.92
CA SER A 103 -11.66 -15.02 -19.69
C SER A 103 -12.64 -16.04 -19.07
N SER A 104 -12.85 -17.16 -19.75
CA SER A 104 -13.55 -18.35 -19.26
C SER A 104 -12.94 -18.91 -17.96
N LYS A 105 -11.64 -18.70 -17.73
CA LYS A 105 -10.92 -19.05 -16.50
C LYS A 105 -10.98 -17.96 -15.43
N GLY A 106 -11.55 -16.80 -15.75
CA GLY A 106 -11.62 -15.64 -14.86
C GLY A 106 -10.64 -14.53 -15.26
N ILE A 107 -10.29 -13.73 -14.25
CA ILE A 107 -9.33 -12.63 -14.37
C ILE A 107 -8.54 -12.54 -13.06
N ASP A 108 -7.25 -12.23 -13.12
CA ASP A 108 -6.44 -12.02 -11.92
C ASP A 108 -6.78 -10.69 -11.23
N SER A 109 -6.28 -10.52 -10.01
CA SER A 109 -6.67 -9.41 -9.15
C SER A 109 -5.99 -8.10 -9.53
N LYS A 110 -4.74 -8.12 -10.02
CA LYS A 110 -4.03 -6.92 -10.51
C LYS A 110 -4.67 -6.40 -11.79
N SER A 111 -4.94 -7.27 -12.75
CA SER A 111 -5.64 -6.94 -13.99
C SER A 111 -7.02 -6.33 -13.71
N GLN A 112 -7.78 -6.93 -12.79
CA GLN A 112 -9.08 -6.37 -12.39
C GLN A 112 -8.94 -4.96 -11.81
N PHE A 113 -7.92 -4.70 -10.98
CA PHE A 113 -7.65 -3.36 -10.44
C PHE A 113 -7.29 -2.35 -11.54
N LEU A 114 -6.41 -2.72 -12.48
CA LEU A 114 -6.01 -1.86 -13.60
C LEU A 114 -7.17 -1.52 -14.53
N LEU A 115 -8.10 -2.46 -14.76
CA LEU A 115 -9.35 -2.17 -15.47
C LEU A 115 -10.23 -1.16 -14.72
N GLY A 116 -10.23 -1.21 -13.39
CA GLY A 116 -10.87 -0.19 -12.55
C GLY A 116 -10.27 1.20 -12.78
N CYS A 117 -8.93 1.31 -12.79
CA CYS A 117 -8.24 2.57 -13.08
C CYS A 117 -8.56 3.07 -14.50
N ALA A 118 -8.58 2.18 -15.48
CA ALA A 118 -8.94 2.52 -16.85
C ALA A 118 -10.39 3.04 -16.97
N ALA A 119 -11.34 2.40 -16.29
CA ALA A 119 -12.74 2.83 -16.24
C ALA A 119 -12.90 4.20 -15.56
N GLU A 120 -12.20 4.41 -14.43
CA GLU A 120 -12.19 5.67 -13.69
C GLU A 120 -11.67 6.83 -14.55
N SER A 121 -10.57 6.61 -15.30
CA SER A 121 -10.00 7.64 -16.19
C SER A 121 -10.94 8.08 -17.31
N GLN A 122 -11.93 7.23 -17.65
CA GLN A 122 -12.95 7.48 -18.65
C GLN A 122 -14.26 8.04 -18.04
N GLY A 123 -14.31 8.21 -16.71
CA GLY A 123 -15.50 8.67 -15.98
C GLY A 123 -16.53 7.58 -15.68
N TYR A 124 -16.22 6.30 -15.90
CA TYR A 124 -17.10 5.17 -15.62
C TYR A 124 -16.98 4.71 -14.16
N PHE A 125 -17.32 5.60 -13.22
CA PHE A 125 -17.08 5.39 -11.79
C PHE A 125 -17.79 4.16 -11.20
N ASN A 126 -19.04 3.88 -11.59
CA ASN A 126 -19.77 2.70 -11.11
C ASN A 126 -19.07 1.39 -11.51
N GLU A 127 -18.52 1.36 -12.72
CA GLU A 127 -17.79 0.20 -13.22
C GLU A 127 -16.43 0.08 -12.52
N ALA A 128 -15.71 1.19 -12.38
CA ALA A 128 -14.46 1.25 -11.63
C ALA A 128 -14.61 0.73 -10.20
N PHE A 129 -15.65 1.17 -9.48
CA PHE A 129 -15.95 0.71 -8.13
C PHE A 129 -16.18 -0.81 -8.06
N LYS A 130 -16.88 -1.38 -9.05
CA LYS A 130 -17.09 -2.83 -9.16
C LYS A 130 -15.77 -3.56 -9.38
N PHE A 131 -14.91 -3.06 -10.27
CA PHE A 131 -13.57 -3.60 -10.51
C PHE A 131 -12.71 -3.60 -9.22
N TYR A 132 -12.66 -2.47 -8.51
CA TYR A 132 -11.92 -2.36 -7.25
C TYR A 132 -12.46 -3.32 -6.19
N THR A 133 -13.77 -3.42 -6.04
CA THR A 133 -14.41 -4.34 -5.08
C THR A 133 -14.06 -5.79 -5.39
N GLN A 134 -14.15 -6.21 -6.66
CA GLN A 134 -13.82 -7.58 -7.08
C GLN A 134 -12.33 -7.90 -6.93
N SER A 135 -11.45 -6.93 -7.15
CA SER A 135 -10.02 -7.08 -6.92
C SER A 135 -9.69 -7.19 -5.43
N ALA A 136 -10.33 -6.36 -4.59
CA ALA A 136 -10.17 -6.39 -3.14
C ALA A 136 -10.67 -7.71 -2.52
N GLN A 137 -11.75 -8.29 -3.03
CA GLN A 137 -12.25 -9.62 -2.62
C GLN A 137 -11.25 -10.75 -2.88
N LYS A 138 -10.31 -10.55 -3.81
CA LYS A 138 -9.19 -11.48 -4.09
C LYS A 138 -7.92 -11.12 -3.30
N ASN A 139 -8.07 -10.32 -2.23
CA ASN A 139 -6.99 -9.86 -1.35
C ASN A 139 -5.88 -9.05 -2.06
N TYR A 140 -6.19 -8.37 -3.16
CA TYR A 140 -5.22 -7.49 -3.79
C TYR A 140 -5.05 -6.21 -2.97
N LEU A 141 -3.92 -6.09 -2.27
CA LEU A 141 -3.68 -5.03 -1.29
C LEU A 141 -3.90 -3.60 -1.83
N PRO A 142 -3.47 -3.25 -3.06
CA PRO A 142 -3.79 -1.93 -3.63
C PRO A 142 -5.30 -1.65 -3.74
N ALA A 143 -6.08 -2.64 -4.20
CA ALA A 143 -7.52 -2.51 -4.31
C ALA A 143 -8.20 -2.44 -2.95
N MET A 144 -7.77 -3.27 -1.98
CA MET A 144 -8.26 -3.21 -0.60
C MET A 144 -8.04 -1.82 0.00
N ARG A 145 -6.81 -1.29 -0.12
CA ARG A 145 -6.47 0.05 0.38
C ARG A 145 -7.31 1.14 -0.26
N TYR A 146 -7.53 1.07 -1.57
CA TYR A 146 -8.33 2.05 -2.28
C TYR A 146 -9.81 1.97 -1.87
N LEU A 147 -10.35 0.77 -1.70
CA LEU A 147 -11.72 0.57 -1.21
C LEU A 147 -11.91 1.07 0.23
N ALA A 148 -10.93 0.84 1.10
CA ALA A 148 -10.94 1.36 2.47
C ALA A 148 -10.92 2.91 2.49
N TYR A 149 -10.18 3.54 1.57
CA TYR A 149 -10.18 4.99 1.38
C TYR A 149 -11.55 5.50 0.90
N ILE A 150 -12.17 4.83 -0.07
CA ILE A 150 -13.50 5.20 -0.57
C ILE A 150 -14.51 5.21 0.59
N TYR A 151 -14.53 4.15 1.40
CA TYR A 151 -15.42 4.07 2.56
C TYR A 151 -15.06 5.05 3.69
N ALA A 152 -13.80 5.48 3.81
CA ALA A 152 -13.39 6.47 4.79
C ALA A 152 -13.69 7.91 4.36
N SER A 153 -13.94 8.15 3.06
CA SER A 153 -14.12 9.49 2.52
C SER A 153 -15.58 9.96 2.61
N GLU A 154 -15.77 11.24 2.95
CA GLU A 154 -17.07 11.93 2.88
C GLU A 154 -17.46 12.28 1.44
N GLN A 155 -16.47 12.48 0.57
CA GLN A 155 -16.67 12.83 -0.83
C GLN A 155 -15.84 11.90 -1.71
N ASN A 156 -16.48 11.19 -2.63
CA ASN A 156 -15.84 10.34 -3.61
C ASN A 156 -16.66 10.32 -4.92
N PRO A 157 -16.03 10.08 -6.07
CA PRO A 157 -16.70 10.14 -7.38
C PRO A 157 -17.66 8.96 -7.63
N TYR A 158 -17.71 8.00 -6.70
CA TYR A 158 -18.54 6.79 -6.79
C TYR A 158 -19.92 6.95 -6.13
N HIS A 159 -20.17 8.11 -5.50
CA HIS A 159 -21.38 8.37 -4.71
C HIS A 159 -21.61 7.34 -3.58
N ILE A 160 -20.53 6.74 -3.08
CA ILE A 160 -20.58 5.80 -1.97
C ILE A 160 -20.59 6.60 -0.67
N ARG A 161 -21.57 6.33 0.19
CA ARG A 161 -21.62 6.95 1.52
C ARG A 161 -20.46 6.46 2.38
N THR A 162 -19.94 7.34 3.22
CA THR A 162 -18.93 6.99 4.21
C THR A 162 -19.41 5.82 5.07
N ASN A 163 -18.53 4.85 5.25
CA ASN A 163 -18.73 3.68 6.07
C ASN A 163 -17.41 3.32 6.78
N ILE A 164 -17.15 3.99 7.91
CA ILE A 164 -15.92 3.79 8.68
C ILE A 164 -15.78 2.34 9.17
N LYS A 165 -16.90 1.67 9.46
CA LYS A 165 -16.88 0.26 9.89
C LYS A 165 -16.32 -0.66 8.80
N GLU A 166 -16.76 -0.49 7.56
CA GLU A 166 -16.21 -1.27 6.43
C GLU A 166 -14.75 -0.92 6.14
N SER A 167 -14.39 0.36 6.22
CA SER A 167 -12.98 0.77 6.10
C SER A 167 -12.09 0.07 7.13
N ILE A 168 -12.52 0.03 8.41
CA ILE A 168 -11.80 -0.69 9.47
C ILE A 168 -11.74 -2.19 9.19
N ASN A 169 -12.85 -2.82 8.78
CA ASN A 169 -12.90 -4.25 8.46
C ASN A 169 -11.89 -4.62 7.37
N ILE A 170 -11.78 -3.79 6.32
CA ILE A 170 -10.79 -3.98 5.26
C ILE A 170 -9.36 -3.88 5.84
N TYR A 171 -9.05 -2.85 6.63
CA TYR A 171 -7.73 -2.72 7.24
C TYR A 171 -7.40 -3.85 8.23
N GLN A 172 -8.39 -4.38 8.96
CA GLN A 172 -8.23 -5.55 9.82
C GLN A 172 -7.84 -6.79 9.00
N ASN A 173 -8.52 -7.03 7.87
CA ASN A 173 -8.18 -8.13 6.98
C ASN A 173 -6.80 -7.96 6.35
N MET A 174 -6.46 -6.76 5.87
CA MET A 174 -5.12 -6.46 5.36
C MET A 174 -4.05 -6.73 6.42
N PHE A 175 -4.24 -6.24 7.64
CA PHE A 175 -3.30 -6.42 8.75
C PHE A 175 -3.14 -7.90 9.13
N LYS A 176 -4.24 -8.66 9.14
CA LYS A 176 -4.20 -10.11 9.38
C LYS A 176 -3.34 -10.86 8.36
N ILE A 177 -3.42 -10.46 7.09
CA ILE A 177 -2.69 -11.08 5.98
C ILE A 177 -1.21 -10.68 5.99
N SER A 178 -0.91 -9.39 6.17
CA SER A 178 0.44 -8.87 5.96
C SER A 178 1.25 -8.68 7.25
N GLN A 179 0.59 -8.49 8.40
CA GLN A 179 1.19 -7.97 9.65
C GLN A 179 2.02 -6.69 9.43
N ASP A 180 1.71 -5.95 8.37
CA ASP A 180 2.45 -4.77 7.97
C ASP A 180 2.22 -3.62 8.98
N LYS A 181 3.33 -3.01 9.41
CA LYS A 181 3.31 -1.97 10.44
C LYS A 181 2.64 -0.68 10.00
N GLU A 182 2.69 -0.33 8.70
CA GLU A 182 2.03 0.88 8.20
C GLU A 182 0.51 0.68 8.18
N ILE A 183 0.06 -0.50 7.74
CA ILE A 183 -1.35 -0.91 7.81
C ILE A 183 -1.83 -0.94 9.27
N GLY A 184 -1.04 -1.54 10.18
CA GLY A 184 -1.38 -1.58 11.60
C GLY A 184 -1.50 -0.20 12.24
N LEU A 185 -0.62 0.74 11.89
CA LEU A 185 -0.72 2.14 12.34
C LEU A 185 -1.98 2.84 11.83
N ILE A 186 -2.36 2.63 10.57
CA ILE A 186 -3.61 3.18 10.02
C ILE A 186 -4.81 2.59 10.75
N LEU A 187 -4.84 1.26 10.91
CA LEU A 187 -5.89 0.55 11.62
C LEU A 187 -6.06 1.05 13.05
N ALA A 188 -4.96 1.18 13.80
CA ALA A 188 -4.99 1.66 15.17
C ALA A 188 -5.53 3.10 15.28
N LYS A 189 -5.13 4.00 14.37
CA LYS A 189 -5.67 5.37 14.31
C LYS A 189 -7.18 5.36 14.07
N SER A 190 -7.66 4.55 13.13
CA SER A 190 -9.09 4.43 12.81
C SER A 190 -9.89 3.84 13.98
N LEU A 191 -9.39 2.77 14.61
CA LEU A 191 -10.00 2.17 15.80
C LEU A 191 -10.08 3.17 16.96
N ARG A 192 -9.00 3.93 17.19
CA ARG A 192 -8.94 4.96 18.24
C ARG A 192 -9.95 6.08 17.98
N LYS A 193 -10.12 6.53 16.73
CA LYS A 193 -11.14 7.52 16.34
C LYS A 193 -12.55 7.01 16.63
N GLU A 194 -12.81 5.72 16.36
CA GLU A 194 -14.07 5.04 16.67
C GLU A 194 -14.20 4.59 18.13
N ARG A 195 -13.34 5.08 19.04
CA ARG A 195 -13.34 4.78 20.49
C ARG A 195 -13.17 3.29 20.83
N ARG A 196 -12.61 2.48 19.91
CA ARG A 196 -12.26 1.07 20.12
C ARG A 196 -10.84 0.96 20.68
N ILE A 197 -10.65 1.49 21.88
CA ILE A 197 -9.32 1.74 22.46
C ILE A 197 -8.52 0.46 22.70
N ASP A 198 -9.15 -0.60 23.22
CA ASP A 198 -8.48 -1.87 23.48
C ASP A 198 -8.01 -2.56 22.20
N GLU A 199 -8.81 -2.49 21.13
CA GLU A 199 -8.41 -3.04 19.83
C GLU A 199 -7.26 -2.25 19.21
N ALA A 200 -7.29 -0.92 19.30
CA ALA A 200 -6.18 -0.08 18.85
C ALA A 200 -4.89 -0.39 19.60
N LYS A 201 -4.98 -0.56 20.93
CA LYS A 201 -3.86 -0.95 21.78
C LYS A 201 -3.28 -2.31 21.35
N ASN A 202 -4.12 -3.32 21.15
CA ASN A 202 -3.65 -4.66 20.76
C ASN A 202 -2.90 -4.64 19.42
N VAL A 203 -3.42 -3.92 18.41
CA VAL A 203 -2.74 -3.74 17.11
C VAL A 203 -1.40 -3.04 17.30
N LEU A 204 -1.35 -1.97 18.10
CA LEU A 204 -0.11 -1.25 18.37
C LEU A 204 0.91 -2.06 19.15
N GLU A 205 0.50 -2.92 20.09
CA GLU A 205 1.42 -3.81 20.82
C GLU A 205 2.11 -4.80 19.88
N ILE A 206 1.39 -5.31 18.86
CA ILE A 206 1.99 -6.14 17.81
C ILE A 206 2.97 -5.32 16.98
N CYS A 207 2.56 -4.17 16.44
CA CYS A 207 3.41 -3.33 15.59
C CYS A 207 4.62 -2.73 16.34
N ALA A 208 4.49 -2.49 17.65
CA ALA A 208 5.54 -1.93 18.49
C ALA A 208 6.78 -2.83 18.57
N GLN A 209 6.68 -4.11 18.25
CA GLN A 209 7.84 -5.01 18.21
C GLN A 209 8.86 -4.61 17.12
N SER A 210 8.40 -4.00 16.02
CA SER A 210 9.23 -3.67 14.84
C SER A 210 9.09 -2.22 14.37
N SER A 211 8.32 -1.39 15.07
CA SER A 211 8.03 0.00 14.69
C SER A 211 8.14 0.98 15.87
N ASN A 212 9.08 1.91 15.79
CA ASN A 212 9.20 3.01 16.74
C ASN A 212 8.00 3.96 16.69
N ASP A 213 7.36 4.14 15.52
CA ASP A 213 6.15 4.94 15.40
C ASP A 213 4.97 4.30 16.14
N ALA A 214 4.86 2.97 16.11
CA ALA A 214 3.83 2.25 16.85
C ALA A 214 4.09 2.31 18.37
N LYS A 215 5.34 2.12 18.80
CA LYS A 215 5.76 2.34 20.20
C LYS A 215 5.42 3.77 20.65
N TYR A 216 5.71 4.77 19.83
CA TYR A 216 5.45 6.17 20.15
C TYR A 216 3.95 6.44 20.29
N MET A 217 3.13 5.91 19.38
CA MET A 217 1.67 6.05 19.47
C MET A 217 1.12 5.36 20.72
N LEU A 218 1.61 4.17 21.04
CA LEU A 218 1.24 3.45 22.25
C LEU A 218 1.64 4.22 23.52
N ALA A 219 2.85 4.82 23.55
CA ALA A 219 3.29 5.69 24.64
C ALA A 219 2.38 6.92 24.80
N CYS A 220 1.95 7.53 23.69
CA CYS A 220 1.00 8.63 23.70
C CYS A 220 -0.36 8.20 24.27
N MET A 221 -0.87 7.01 23.91
CA MET A 221 -2.12 6.48 24.47
C MET A 221 -2.01 6.21 25.97
N TYR A 222 -0.83 5.85 26.48
CA TYR A 222 -0.60 5.67 27.91
C TYR A 222 -0.41 6.98 28.68
N SER A 223 0.02 8.07 28.04
CA SER A 223 0.39 9.31 28.72
C SER A 223 -0.82 10.19 29.06
N PRO A 224 -1.16 10.40 30.35
CA PRO A 224 -2.19 11.38 30.73
C PRO A 224 -1.80 12.83 30.40
N LEU A 225 -0.50 13.15 30.37
CA LEU A 225 -0.01 14.48 29.97
C LEU A 225 -0.35 14.83 28.51
N LEU A 226 -0.66 13.82 27.70
CA LEU A 226 -1.04 13.94 26.30
C LEU A 226 -2.52 13.64 26.07
N GLY A 227 -3.32 13.51 27.15
CA GLY A 227 -4.72 13.10 27.06
C GLY A 227 -4.91 11.65 26.60
N GLY A 228 -3.93 10.79 26.84
CA GLY A 228 -3.95 9.38 26.46
C GLY A 228 -5.07 8.61 27.14
N GLU A 229 -5.76 7.77 26.36
CA GLU A 229 -6.97 7.05 26.78
C GLU A 229 -6.72 5.94 27.79
N LEU A 230 -5.50 5.40 27.84
CA LEU A 230 -5.15 4.26 28.70
C LEU A 230 -4.68 4.70 30.10
N ASN A 231 -4.25 5.95 30.25
CA ASN A 231 -3.85 6.55 31.53
C ASN A 231 -2.89 5.68 32.39
N ASP A 232 -1.81 5.18 31.79
CA ASP A 232 -0.71 4.49 32.49
C ASP A 232 0.59 5.27 32.30
N PRO A 233 0.81 6.33 33.10
CA PRO A 233 1.97 7.21 32.91
C PRO A 233 3.31 6.49 33.13
N LYS A 234 3.35 5.41 33.91
CA LYS A 234 4.59 4.63 34.12
C LYS A 234 5.00 3.90 32.85
N ARG A 235 4.04 3.26 32.16
CA ARG A 235 4.29 2.63 30.85
C ARG A 235 4.65 3.67 29.79
N ALA A 236 4.00 4.83 29.79
CA ALA A 236 4.34 5.92 28.89
C ALA A 236 5.81 6.35 29.05
N VAL A 237 6.24 6.62 30.28
CA VAL A 237 7.64 6.98 30.59
C VAL A 237 8.61 5.89 30.14
N LYS A 238 8.31 4.61 30.39
CA LYS A 238 9.16 3.50 29.95
C LYS A 238 9.35 3.50 28.42
N LEU A 239 8.26 3.59 27.66
CA LEU A 239 8.33 3.61 26.20
C LEU A 239 9.03 4.87 25.66
N PHE A 240 8.78 6.05 26.25
CA PHE A 240 9.48 7.26 25.85
C PHE A 240 10.98 7.20 26.16
N LYS A 241 11.41 6.54 27.24
CA LYS A 241 12.83 6.27 27.51
C LYS A 241 13.45 5.38 26.43
N GLU A 242 12.80 4.27 26.09
CA GLU A 242 13.28 3.38 25.02
C GLU A 242 13.43 4.11 23.69
N LEU A 243 12.44 4.93 23.32
CA LEU A 243 12.46 5.72 22.08
C LEU A 243 13.47 6.87 22.12
N SER A 244 13.66 7.51 23.27
CA SER A 244 14.70 8.52 23.46
C SER A 244 16.10 7.91 23.29
N ASN A 245 16.33 6.70 23.81
CA ASN A 245 17.59 5.98 23.62
C ASN A 245 17.80 5.56 22.15
N ALA A 246 16.73 5.44 21.37
CA ALA A 246 16.77 5.27 19.92
C ALA A 246 16.83 6.61 19.16
N SER A 247 17.20 7.70 19.84
CA SER A 247 17.38 9.05 19.28
C SER A 247 16.11 9.68 18.68
N MET A 248 14.92 9.22 19.07
CA MET A 248 13.67 9.81 18.59
C MET A 248 13.36 11.11 19.34
N VAL A 249 13.72 12.24 18.73
CA VAL A 249 13.64 13.58 19.33
C VAL A 249 12.25 13.92 19.89
N ASP A 250 11.17 13.53 19.21
CA ASP A 250 9.82 13.81 19.69
C ASP A 250 9.47 13.01 20.94
N ALA A 251 9.92 11.75 21.05
CA ALA A 251 9.79 10.97 22.27
C ALA A 251 10.60 11.56 23.43
N THR A 252 11.82 12.03 23.16
CA THR A 252 12.67 12.70 24.16
C THR A 252 11.98 13.95 24.73
N LYS A 253 11.34 14.77 23.89
CA LYS A 253 10.57 15.94 24.37
C LYS A 253 9.42 15.53 25.30
N LYS A 254 8.72 14.43 24.99
CA LYS A 254 7.65 13.93 25.86
C LYS A 254 8.21 13.39 27.18
N LEU A 255 9.34 12.69 27.14
CA LEU A 255 10.03 12.22 28.34
C LEU A 255 10.45 13.38 29.26
N ILE A 256 11.01 14.46 28.69
CA ILE A 256 11.36 15.69 29.42
C ILE A 256 10.13 16.23 30.16
N GLN A 257 8.99 16.36 29.48
CA GLN A 257 7.74 16.83 30.10
C GLN A 257 7.31 15.94 31.29
N HIS A 258 7.45 14.62 31.16
CA HIS A 258 7.16 13.69 32.25
C HIS A 258 8.11 13.85 33.45
N TYR A 259 9.40 14.09 33.22
CA TYR A 259 10.37 14.37 34.29
C TYR A 259 10.14 15.72 34.97
N GLU A 260 9.72 16.75 34.24
CA GLU A 260 9.45 18.07 34.81
C GLU A 260 8.21 18.06 35.70
N GLN A 261 7.17 17.35 35.26
CA GLN A 261 5.88 17.30 35.96
C GLN A 261 5.79 16.17 36.99
N GLY A 262 6.75 15.24 37.01
CA GLY A 262 6.75 14.11 37.94
C GLY A 262 5.59 13.13 37.71
N VAL A 263 5.12 12.99 36.46
CA VAL A 263 4.00 12.11 36.12
C VAL A 263 4.51 10.79 35.56
N GLY A 264 4.27 9.68 36.26
CA GLY A 264 4.79 8.35 35.89
C GLY A 264 6.26 8.13 36.26
N THR A 265 6.91 9.14 36.85
CA THR A 265 8.29 9.16 37.34
C THR A 265 8.39 10.23 38.43
N PRO A 266 9.31 10.14 39.41
CA PRO A 266 9.64 11.30 40.23
C PRO A 266 10.07 12.49 39.37
N VAL A 267 9.87 13.70 39.90
CA VAL A 267 10.41 14.92 39.29
C VAL A 267 11.93 14.80 39.17
N ASN A 268 12.47 15.06 37.97
CA ASN A 268 13.90 15.01 37.70
C ASN A 268 14.30 16.10 36.69
N LEU A 269 14.48 17.32 37.20
CA LEU A 269 14.84 18.49 36.38
C LEU A 269 16.27 18.40 35.82
N GLU A 270 17.17 17.71 36.52
CA GLU A 270 18.54 17.50 36.06
C GLU A 270 18.57 16.66 34.79
N GLU A 271 17.87 15.54 34.78
CA GLU A 271 17.78 14.66 33.61
C GLU A 271 17.01 15.31 32.46
N ALA A 272 15.95 16.07 32.77
CA ALA A 272 15.23 16.88 31.78
C ALA A 272 16.17 17.88 31.08
N GLU A 273 17.02 18.58 31.83
CA GLU A 273 17.99 19.52 31.29
C GLU A 273 19.11 18.82 30.50
N ARG A 274 19.57 17.64 30.96
CA ARG A 274 20.53 16.82 30.21
C ARG A 274 19.99 16.45 28.84
N LEU A 275 18.76 15.91 28.78
CA LEU A 275 18.09 15.54 27.54
C LEU A 275 17.82 16.76 26.63
N ARG A 276 17.50 17.93 27.20
CA ARG A 276 17.31 19.18 26.45
C ARG A 276 18.59 19.60 25.72
N LYS A 277 19.75 19.52 26.39
CA LYS A 277 21.06 19.79 25.78
C LYS A 277 21.40 18.78 24.69
N GLU A 278 21.02 17.52 24.87
CA GLU A 278 21.22 16.45 23.89
C GLU A 278 20.47 16.73 22.57
N ILE A 279 19.15 17.00 22.64
CA ILE A 279 18.35 17.30 21.44
C ILE A 279 18.72 18.63 20.76
N ALA A 280 19.23 19.61 21.51
CA ALA A 280 19.68 20.88 20.96
C ALA A 280 20.92 20.71 20.06
N LYS A 281 21.83 19.80 20.44
CA LYS A 281 23.00 19.46 19.60
C LYS A 281 22.57 18.78 18.30
N VAL A 282 21.62 17.85 18.35
CA VAL A 282 21.10 17.17 17.15
C VAL A 282 20.50 18.18 16.16
N LYS A 283 19.68 19.12 16.64
CA LYS A 283 19.07 20.17 15.80
C LYS A 283 20.07 21.14 15.16
N GLN A 284 21.22 21.38 15.80
CA GLN A 284 22.26 22.24 15.22
C GLN A 284 23.01 21.56 14.07
N VAL A 285 23.05 20.22 14.06
CA VAL A 285 23.62 19.42 12.96
C VAL A 285 22.63 19.33 11.79
N GLU A 286 21.32 19.37 12.07
CA GLU A 286 20.25 19.31 11.06
C GLU A 286 19.74 20.71 10.61
N GLN A 287 20.50 21.47 9.79
CA GLN A 287 19.95 22.53 8.93
C GLN A 287 20.85 22.84 7.70
N PRO A 288 20.29 23.11 6.49
CA PRO A 288 19.11 22.52 5.86
C PRO A 288 19.43 21.97 4.45
N SER A 289 18.80 20.87 4.02
CA SER A 289 18.48 20.65 2.61
C SER A 289 17.35 19.62 2.44
N ASN A 290 16.48 19.89 1.44
CA ASN A 290 15.55 18.95 0.80
C ASN A 290 14.16 18.63 1.39
N PHE A 291 13.75 19.16 2.55
CA PHE A 291 12.39 18.87 3.05
C PHE A 291 11.25 19.51 2.21
N LYS A 292 11.54 20.55 1.43
CA LYS A 292 10.59 21.19 0.50
C LYS A 292 10.27 20.36 -0.76
N TYR A 293 11.03 19.29 -1.03
CA TYR A 293 10.88 18.45 -2.24
C TYR A 293 9.81 17.35 -2.11
N TRP A 294 9.54 16.85 -0.90
CA TRP A 294 8.61 15.73 -0.68
C TRP A 294 7.13 16.15 -0.55
N ILE A 295 6.84 17.33 0.02
CA ILE A 295 5.47 17.86 0.10
C ILE A 295 4.96 18.28 -1.30
N ALA A 296 5.85 18.65 -2.22
CA ALA A 296 5.51 18.92 -3.62
C ALA A 296 5.20 17.65 -4.44
N PHE A 297 5.76 16.49 -4.07
CA PHE A 297 5.57 15.24 -4.81
C PHE A 297 4.27 14.51 -4.41
N GLY A 298 3.88 14.57 -3.14
CA GLY A 298 2.65 13.93 -2.63
C GLY A 298 1.34 14.59 -3.11
N ALA A 299 1.35 15.90 -3.39
CA ALA A 299 0.19 16.61 -3.92
C ALA A 299 0.02 16.44 -5.45
N GLY A 300 1.08 16.06 -6.19
CA GLY A 300 1.06 15.94 -7.65
C GLY A 300 0.43 14.66 -8.18
N VAL A 301 0.48 13.56 -7.42
CA VAL A 301 0.00 12.24 -7.87
C VAL A 301 -1.54 12.19 -7.96
N ALA A 302 -2.25 12.97 -7.12
CA ALA A 302 -3.71 13.04 -7.16
C ALA A 302 -4.27 13.93 -8.28
N LEU A 303 -3.50 14.91 -8.76
CA LEU A 303 -3.93 15.83 -9.84
C LEU A 303 -3.48 15.37 -11.24
N ALA A 304 -2.46 14.52 -11.35
CA ALA A 304 -1.96 14.02 -12.63
C ALA A 304 -2.85 12.94 -13.26
N ALA A 305 -3.52 12.10 -12.45
CA ALA A 305 -4.40 11.04 -12.94
C ALA A 305 -5.68 11.58 -13.62
N GLY A 306 -6.16 12.76 -13.21
CA GLY A 306 -7.32 13.42 -13.83
C GLY A 306 -7.00 14.30 -15.04
N SER A 307 -5.78 14.87 -15.11
CA SER A 307 -5.48 15.96 -16.06
C SER A 307 -4.84 15.49 -17.37
N PHE A 308 -4.21 14.31 -17.40
CA PHE A 308 -3.51 13.87 -18.62
C PHE A 308 -4.46 13.26 -19.68
N TYR A 309 -5.62 12.73 -19.27
CA TYR A 309 -6.59 12.16 -20.22
C TYR A 309 -7.37 13.22 -21.02
N LEU A 310 -7.44 14.46 -20.53
CA LEU A 310 -8.00 15.60 -21.28
C LEU A 310 -7.06 16.11 -22.39
N GLY A 311 -5.75 15.78 -22.32
CA GLY A 311 -4.75 16.21 -23.31
C GLY A 311 -4.72 15.39 -24.59
N VAL A 312 -5.16 14.12 -24.56
CA VAL A 312 -5.09 13.21 -25.72
C VAL A 312 -6.35 13.30 -26.61
N LYS A 313 -7.50 13.75 -26.08
CA LYS A 313 -8.72 13.97 -26.89
C LYS A 313 -8.79 15.31 -27.64
N ARG A 314 -7.91 16.29 -27.37
CA ARG A 314 -7.88 17.58 -28.08
C ARG A 314 -6.97 17.63 -29.31
N ARG A 315 -6.29 16.53 -29.68
CA ARG A 315 -5.42 16.49 -30.88
C ARG A 315 -5.96 15.64 -32.03
N HIS A 316 -7.10 14.97 -31.88
CA HIS A 316 -7.77 14.22 -32.97
C HIS A 316 -9.24 14.63 -33.13
N GLY A 317 -9.57 15.87 -32.77
CA GLY A 317 -10.90 16.46 -32.90
C GLY A 317 -10.81 17.91 -33.34
N SER A 318 -10.19 18.13 -34.49
CA SER A 318 -10.24 19.34 -35.33
C SER A 318 -9.59 19.02 -36.67
#